data_AF-A0A922YXL5-F1
#
_entry.id   AF-A0A922YXL5-F1
#
_cell.length_a   1.000
_cell.length_b   1.000
_cell.length_c   1.000
_cell.angle_alpha   90.00
_cell.angle_beta   90.00
_cell.angle_gamma   90.00
#
_symmetry.space_group_name_H-M   'P 1'
#
loop_
_entity.id
_entity.type
_entity.pdbx_description
1 polymer ?
#
loop_
_entity_poly.entity_id
_entity_poly.type
_entity_poly.pdbx_seq_one_letter_code
_entity_poly.pdbx_strand_id
1 'polypeptide(L)'
;MWVYILKRLLLMIPTLLGVLIITFVVVQFVPGGPVEQYLAEARSAEGGAAEGGSVYRGAQGVDSERIEQIKALYGFDKPAHERFFEMLGRFSRFDLGTSFFQNKAVSELIVEKLPVSISLGLWTFLISYGVAVPLGIAKAVRAG
;
A
#
# COMPACT_ATOMS: atom_id res chain seq x y z
N MET A 1 -27.53 -22.47 5.67
CA MET A 1 -26.14 -22.21 5.22
C MET A 1 -26.03 -21.06 4.21
N TRP A 2 -26.78 -21.06 3.10
CA TRP A 2 -26.71 -19.98 2.09
C TRP A 2 -26.97 -18.57 2.62
N VAL A 3 -27.97 -18.39 3.48
CA VAL A 3 -28.26 -17.09 4.14
C VAL A 3 -27.10 -16.61 5.02
N TYR A 4 -26.39 -17.54 5.68
CA TYR A 4 -25.22 -17.19 6.50
C TYR A 4 -24.03 -16.75 5.63
N ILE A 5 -23.78 -17.45 4.51
CA ILE A 5 -22.73 -17.09 3.55
C ILE A 5 -23.04 -15.71 2.93
N LEU A 6 -24.28 -15.48 2.48
CA LEU A 6 -24.73 -14.18 1.96
C LEU A 6 -24.59 -13.07 2.99
N LYS A 7 -25.03 -13.29 4.24
CA LYS A 7 -24.90 -12.31 5.32
C LYS A 7 -23.44 -11.97 5.58
N ARG A 8 -22.56 -12.96 5.55
CA ARG A 8 -21.11 -12.78 5.73
C ARG A 8 -20.46 -12.05 4.54
N LEU A 9 -20.87 -12.36 3.31
CA LEU A 9 -20.40 -11.68 2.10
C LEU A 9 -20.87 -10.21 2.08
N LEU A 10 -22.12 -9.98 2.46
CA LEU A 10 -22.70 -8.65 2.52
C LEU A 10 -22.09 -7.81 3.65
N LEU A 11 -21.69 -8.44 4.76
CA LEU A 11 -20.92 -7.81 5.84
C LEU A 11 -19.47 -7.52 5.45
N MET A 12 -18.89 -8.19 4.44
CA MET A 12 -17.53 -7.85 3.97
C MET A 12 -17.48 -6.46 3.32
N ILE A 13 -18.51 -6.09 2.57
CA ILE A 13 -18.58 -4.79 1.87
C ILE A 13 -18.40 -3.60 2.85
N PRO A 14 -19.18 -3.46 3.95
CA PRO A 14 -19.00 -2.38 4.90
C PRO A 14 -17.69 -2.48 5.67
N THR A 15 -17.17 -3.68 5.95
CA THR A 15 -15.83 -3.80 6.58
C THR A 15 -14.71 -3.32 5.65
N LEU A 16 -14.77 -3.66 4.37
CA LEU A 16 -13.80 -3.21 3.37
C LEU A 16 -13.89 -1.70 3.17
N LEU A 17 -15.09 -1.14 3.04
CA LEU A 17 -15.29 0.31 2.99
C LEU A 17 -14.75 1.00 4.24
N GLY A 18 -15.01 0.46 5.43
CA GLY A 18 -14.49 0.99 6.69
C GLY A 18 -12.96 1.02 6.72
N VAL A 19 -12.31 -0.09 6.36
CA VAL A 19 -10.84 -0.16 6.29
C VAL A 19 -10.30 0.80 5.23
N LEU A 20 -10.89 0.85 4.03
CA LEU A 20 -10.47 1.76 2.96
C LEU A 20 -10.59 3.23 3.37
N ILE A 21 -11.68 3.62 4.04
CA ILE A 21 -11.86 4.99 4.55
C ILE A 21 -10.77 5.30 5.59
N ILE A 22 -10.55 4.40 6.54
CA ILE A 22 -9.52 4.58 7.58
C ILE A 22 -8.14 4.72 6.93
N THR A 23 -7.77 3.81 6.01
CA THR A 23 -6.47 3.88 5.32
C THR A 23 -6.35 5.14 4.48
N PHE A 24 -7.41 5.57 3.80
CA PHE A 24 -7.43 6.80 3.02
C PHE A 24 -7.22 8.03 3.91
N VAL A 25 -7.92 8.11 5.03
CA VAL A 25 -7.76 9.16 6.05
C VAL A 25 -6.33 9.16 6.58
N VAL A 26 -5.80 8.00 6.99
CA VAL A 26 -4.41 7.89 7.47
C VAL A 26 -3.43 8.43 6.42
N VAL A 27 -3.59 8.05 5.14
CA VAL A 27 -2.72 8.54 4.05
C VAL A 27 -2.88 10.04 3.81
N GLN A 28 -4.07 10.62 4.01
CA GLN A 28 -4.27 12.07 3.89
C GLN A 28 -3.65 12.87 5.03
N PHE A 29 -3.53 12.28 6.22
CA PHE A 29 -2.96 12.94 7.40
C PHE A 29 -1.47 12.67 7.60
N VAL A 30 -0.86 11.74 6.85
CA VAL A 30 0.59 11.56 6.82
C VAL A 30 1.22 12.72 6.02
N PRO A 31 1.94 13.65 6.66
CA PRO A 31 2.61 14.74 5.94
C PRO A 31 3.75 14.16 5.09
N GLY A 32 3.86 14.60 3.83
CA GLY A 32 4.74 13.98 2.83
C GLY A 32 4.00 12.96 1.97
N GLY A 33 2.86 13.36 1.40
CA GLY A 33 2.08 12.53 0.49
C GLY A 33 2.94 12.01 -0.67
N PRO A 34 2.53 10.94 -1.37
CA PRO A 34 3.35 10.31 -2.39
C PRO A 34 3.84 11.30 -3.48
N VAL A 35 3.06 12.34 -3.77
CA VAL A 35 3.44 13.41 -4.71
C VAL A 35 4.53 14.32 -4.15
N GLU A 36 4.53 14.64 -2.86
CA GLU A 36 5.59 15.43 -2.22
C GLU A 36 6.89 14.63 -2.17
N GLN A 37 6.80 13.30 -1.97
CA GLN A 37 7.95 12.40 -2.07
C GLN A 37 8.45 12.26 -3.51
N TYR A 38 7.57 12.13 -4.51
CA TYR A 38 7.97 12.15 -5.92
C TYR A 38 8.53 13.50 -6.37
N LEU A 39 7.98 14.63 -5.90
CA LEU A 39 8.55 15.96 -6.17
C LEU A 39 9.90 16.11 -5.45
N ALA A 40 10.04 15.58 -4.23
CA ALA A 40 11.31 15.59 -3.52
C ALA A 40 12.34 14.69 -4.21
N GLU A 41 11.96 13.50 -4.68
CA GLU A 41 12.79 12.55 -5.43
C GLU A 41 13.15 13.10 -6.83
N ALA A 42 12.23 13.74 -7.53
CA ALA A 42 12.50 14.40 -8.81
C ALA A 42 13.46 15.59 -8.63
N ARG A 43 13.22 16.43 -7.60
CA ARG A 43 14.14 17.52 -7.25
C ARG A 43 15.50 17.04 -6.76
N SER A 44 15.57 15.90 -6.08
CA SER A 44 16.84 15.32 -5.63
C SER A 44 17.57 14.54 -6.73
N ALA A 45 16.86 13.98 -7.71
CA ALA A 45 17.43 13.46 -8.96
C ALA A 45 18.01 14.57 -9.85
N GLU A 46 17.41 15.77 -9.83
CA GLU A 46 17.98 16.97 -10.48
C GLU A 46 19.13 17.62 -9.69
N GLY A 47 19.21 17.40 -8.37
CA GLY A 47 20.23 17.97 -7.49
C GLY A 47 21.58 17.23 -7.45
N GLY A 48 21.74 16.14 -8.21
CA GLY A 48 22.94 15.29 -8.20
C GLY A 48 24.01 15.63 -9.24
N ALA A 49 23.81 16.65 -10.08
CA ALA A 49 24.75 17.02 -11.13
C ALA A 49 25.38 18.40 -10.88
N ALA A 50 26.66 18.34 -10.51
CA ALA A 50 27.70 19.34 -10.76
C ALA A 50 27.73 20.59 -9.87
N GLU A 51 28.52 20.46 -8.80
CA GLU A 51 29.73 21.27 -8.63
C GLU A 51 30.30 21.69 -10.02
N GLY A 52 30.21 22.99 -10.34
CA GLY A 52 30.90 23.58 -11.47
C GLY A 52 30.09 23.75 -12.75
N GLY A 53 29.65 24.99 -12.99
CA GLY A 53 29.65 25.57 -14.33
C GLY A 53 28.34 25.57 -15.11
N SER A 54 27.91 26.79 -15.41
CA SER A 54 26.89 27.20 -16.39
C SER A 54 25.43 27.19 -15.91
N VAL A 55 24.93 28.42 -15.89
CA VAL A 55 23.55 28.84 -15.73
C VAL A 55 22.64 28.08 -16.72
N TYR A 56 22.04 26.98 -16.29
CA TYR A 56 20.90 26.37 -16.99
C TYR A 56 19.65 27.23 -16.76
N ARG A 57 19.47 28.23 -17.62
CA ARG A 57 18.29 29.11 -17.70
C ARG A 57 17.05 28.42 -18.33
N GLY A 58 17.10 27.10 -18.58
CA GLY A 58 16.01 26.32 -19.18
C GLY A 58 15.06 25.64 -18.17
N ALA A 59 15.34 25.70 -16.86
CA ALA A 59 14.63 24.91 -15.85
C ALA A 59 13.30 25.51 -15.37
N GLN A 60 13.00 26.78 -15.66
CA GLN A 60 11.81 27.43 -15.07
C GLN A 60 10.49 27.20 -15.83
N GLY A 61 10.50 26.64 -17.04
CA GLY A 61 9.29 26.39 -17.84
C GLY A 61 8.96 24.91 -18.08
N VAL A 62 9.96 24.02 -18.08
CA VAL A 62 9.78 22.58 -18.33
C VAL A 62 9.32 21.84 -17.07
N ASP A 63 9.68 22.37 -15.90
CA ASP A 63 9.34 21.81 -14.60
C ASP A 63 7.84 21.98 -14.29
N SER A 64 7.26 23.14 -14.61
CA SER A 64 5.83 23.42 -14.40
C SER A 64 4.90 22.54 -15.24
N GLU A 65 5.19 22.34 -16.53
CA GLU A 65 4.36 21.49 -17.41
C GLU A 65 4.46 20.01 -17.03
N ARG A 66 5.64 19.52 -16.62
CA ARG A 66 5.78 18.15 -16.10
C ARG A 66 5.09 17.99 -14.75
N ILE A 67 5.20 18.97 -13.86
CA ILE A 67 4.51 18.98 -12.57
C ILE A 67 2.99 18.98 -12.80
N GLU A 68 2.48 19.71 -13.78
CA GLU A 68 1.05 19.71 -14.14
C GLU A 68 0.62 18.39 -14.78
N GLN A 69 1.43 17.80 -15.68
CA GLN A 69 1.15 16.48 -16.24
C GLN A 69 1.17 15.40 -15.16
N ILE A 70 2.07 15.48 -14.17
CA ILE A 70 2.09 14.60 -13.00
C ILE A 70 0.87 14.87 -12.11
N LYS A 71 0.50 16.12 -11.84
CA LYS A 71 -0.74 16.42 -11.09
C LYS A 71 -1.99 15.88 -11.78
N ALA A 72 -2.04 15.97 -13.11
CA ALA A 72 -3.14 15.50 -13.95
C ALA A 72 -3.20 13.97 -14.05
N LEU A 73 -2.07 13.29 -14.27
CA LEU A 73 -2.00 11.81 -14.30
C LEU A 73 -2.41 11.19 -12.95
N TYR A 74 -2.07 11.87 -11.86
CA TYR A 74 -2.28 11.38 -10.50
C TYR A 74 -3.58 11.91 -9.86
N GLY A 75 -4.34 12.78 -10.56
CA GLY A 75 -5.66 13.25 -10.13
C GLY A 75 -5.66 14.09 -8.86
N PHE A 76 -4.53 14.73 -8.52
CA PHE A 76 -4.40 15.59 -7.34
C PHE A 76 -5.09 16.96 -7.50
N ASP A 77 -5.58 17.27 -8.70
CA ASP A 77 -6.44 18.42 -8.99
C ASP A 77 -7.87 18.27 -8.41
N LYS A 78 -8.29 17.04 -8.09
CA LYS A 78 -9.66 16.73 -7.68
C LYS A 78 -9.82 16.71 -6.16
N PRO A 79 -10.98 17.16 -5.64
CA PRO A 79 -11.24 17.16 -4.20
C PRO A 79 -11.22 15.74 -3.62
N ALA A 80 -10.90 15.62 -2.33
CA ALA A 80 -10.65 14.35 -1.62
C ALA A 80 -11.74 13.28 -1.84
N HIS A 81 -13.01 13.69 -1.94
CA HIS A 81 -14.12 12.77 -2.14
C HIS A 81 -14.14 12.16 -3.56
N GLU A 82 -13.82 12.93 -4.60
CA GLU A 82 -13.74 12.42 -5.98
C GLU A 82 -12.63 11.38 -6.11
N ARG A 83 -11.47 11.62 -5.49
CA ARG A 83 -10.37 10.64 -5.45
C ARG A 83 -10.77 9.36 -4.75
N PHE A 84 -11.56 9.45 -3.68
CA PHE A 84 -12.06 8.27 -2.97
C PHE A 84 -13.03 7.45 -3.83
N PHE A 85 -13.97 8.10 -4.53
CA PHE A 85 -14.88 7.39 -5.44
C PHE A 85 -14.17 6.79 -6.64
N GLU A 86 -13.18 7.49 -7.20
CA GLU A 86 -12.36 6.98 -8.31
C GLU A 86 -11.52 5.76 -7.86
N MET A 87 -10.92 5.83 -6.67
CA MET A 87 -10.23 4.70 -6.03
C MET A 87 -11.19 3.52 -5.81
N LEU A 88 -12.39 3.77 -5.29
CA LEU A 88 -13.41 2.74 -5.04
C LEU A 88 -13.84 2.05 -6.35
N GLY A 89 -13.98 2.81 -7.44
CA GLY A 89 -14.28 2.28 -8.77
C GLY A 89 -13.16 1.40 -9.33
N ARG A 90 -11.89 1.80 -9.15
CA ARG A 90 -10.71 1.00 -9.54
C ARG A 90 -10.61 -0.29 -8.72
N PHE A 91 -10.73 -0.20 -7.40
CA PHE A 91 -10.74 -1.35 -6.49
C PHE A 91 -11.86 -2.35 -6.82
N SER A 92 -13.05 -1.87 -7.18
CA SER A 92 -14.18 -2.72 -7.59
C SER A 92 -13.92 -3.50 -8.88
N ARG A 93 -12.98 -3.04 -9.72
CA ARG A 93 -12.51 -3.74 -10.92
C ARG A 93 -11.29 -4.61 -10.67
N PHE A 94 -10.94 -4.85 -9.41
CA PHE A 94 -9.71 -5.54 -8.99
C PHE A 94 -8.41 -4.86 -9.47
N ASP A 95 -8.49 -3.57 -9.81
CA ASP A 95 -7.32 -2.76 -10.12
C ASP A 95 -6.79 -2.16 -8.82
N LEU A 96 -5.79 -2.84 -8.23
CA LEU A 96 -5.09 -2.44 -7.01
C LEU A 96 -4.13 -1.26 -7.25
N GLY A 97 -3.94 -0.85 -8.50
CA GLY A 97 -3.02 0.21 -8.88
C GLY A 97 -1.55 -0.19 -8.87
N THR A 98 -0.70 0.82 -9.05
CA THR A 98 0.76 0.69 -9.01
C THR A 98 1.29 1.09 -7.62
N SER A 99 2.31 0.36 -7.15
CA SER A 99 2.97 0.60 -5.87
C SER A 99 3.78 1.89 -5.91
N PHE A 100 3.42 2.84 -5.04
CA PHE A 100 4.10 4.12 -4.84
C PHE A 100 5.59 4.00 -4.52
N PHE A 101 6.02 2.90 -3.88
CA PHE A 101 7.42 2.73 -3.46
C PHE A 101 8.27 1.95 -4.46
N GLN A 102 7.66 1.21 -5.40
CA GLN A 102 8.42 0.25 -6.22
C GLN A 102 8.12 0.31 -7.72
N ASN A 103 7.26 1.23 -8.19
CA ASN A 103 6.88 1.37 -9.61
C ASN A 103 6.45 0.03 -10.27
N LYS A 104 5.83 -0.87 -9.50
CA LYS A 104 5.35 -2.19 -9.92
C LYS A 104 3.89 -2.36 -9.56
N ALA A 105 3.17 -3.23 -10.25
CA ALA A 105 1.79 -3.55 -9.89
C ALA A 105 1.74 -4.10 -8.45
N VAL A 106 0.78 -3.64 -7.65
CA VAL A 106 0.65 -4.10 -6.25
C VAL A 106 0.41 -5.62 -6.19
N SER A 107 -0.26 -6.19 -7.19
CA SER A 107 -0.47 -7.63 -7.34
C SER A 107 0.85 -8.42 -7.42
N GLU A 108 1.81 -7.96 -8.22
CA GLU A 108 3.14 -8.56 -8.31
C GLU A 108 3.87 -8.48 -6.98
N LEU A 109 3.75 -7.35 -6.30
CA LEU A 109 4.36 -7.13 -4.99
C LEU A 109 3.78 -8.07 -3.91
N ILE A 110 2.47 -8.28 -3.92
CA ILE A 110 1.80 -9.24 -3.04
C ILE A 110 2.36 -10.64 -3.30
N VAL A 111 2.41 -11.06 -4.57
CA VAL A 111 2.93 -12.39 -4.95
C VAL A 111 4.39 -12.56 -4.54
N GLU A 112 5.22 -11.52 -4.64
CA GLU A 112 6.61 -11.55 -4.21
C GLU A 112 6.77 -11.72 -2.70
N LYS A 113 5.88 -11.11 -1.89
CA LYS A 113 5.93 -11.19 -0.42
C LYS A 113 5.23 -12.41 0.16
N LEU A 114 4.29 -13.01 -0.58
CA LEU A 114 3.54 -14.19 -0.14
C LEU A 114 4.43 -15.37 0.32
N PRO A 115 5.47 -15.80 -0.41
CA PRO A 115 6.36 -16.90 0.01
C PRO A 115 7.08 -16.62 1.33
N VAL A 116 7.45 -15.36 1.57
CA VAL A 116 8.13 -14.95 2.81
C VAL A 116 7.18 -15.10 4.00
N SER A 117 5.96 -14.59 3.89
CA SER A 117 4.95 -14.72 4.95
C SER A 117 4.57 -16.18 5.21
N ILE A 118 4.41 -16.99 4.15
CA ILE A 118 4.09 -18.42 4.27
C ILE A 118 5.21 -19.17 4.99
N SER A 119 6.47 -18.94 4.61
CA SER A 119 7.60 -19.64 5.23
C SER A 119 7.75 -19.28 6.71
N LEU A 120 7.67 -18.00 7.07
CA LEU A 120 7.70 -17.55 8.46
C LEU A 120 6.53 -18.09 9.28
N GLY A 121 5.32 -18.05 8.70
CA GLY A 121 4.11 -18.58 9.34
C GLY A 121 4.20 -20.08 9.57
N LEU A 122 4.70 -20.83 8.59
CA LEU A 122 4.87 -22.28 8.68
C LEU A 122 5.89 -22.66 9.75
N TRP A 123 7.05 -22.01 9.79
CA TRP A 123 8.05 -22.25 10.84
C TRP A 123 7.52 -21.91 12.23
N THR A 124 6.83 -20.77 12.37
CA THR A 124 6.20 -20.36 13.63
C THR A 124 5.17 -21.39 14.08
N PHE A 125 4.33 -21.87 13.17
CA PHE A 125 3.34 -22.91 13.44
C PHE A 125 4.02 -24.21 13.90
N LEU A 126 5.00 -24.71 13.15
CA LEU A 126 5.70 -25.96 13.46
C LEU A 126 6.40 -25.92 14.81
N ILE A 127 7.13 -24.84 15.10
CA ILE A 127 7.84 -24.69 16.38
C ILE A 127 6.85 -24.54 17.53
N SER A 128 5.84 -23.68 17.37
CA SER A 128 4.83 -23.44 18.41
C SER A 128 4.09 -24.73 18.75
N TYR A 129 3.58 -25.45 17.76
CA TYR A 129 2.87 -26.72 17.99
C TYR A 129 3.83 -27.80 18.51
N GLY A 130 5.03 -27.88 17.96
CA GLY A 130 6.05 -28.86 18.36
C GLY A 130 6.52 -28.72 19.80
N VAL A 131 6.49 -27.51 20.38
CA VAL A 131 6.87 -27.27 21.77
C VAL A 131 5.65 -27.25 22.69
N ALA A 132 4.58 -26.53 22.30
CA ALA A 132 3.41 -26.35 23.15
C ALA A 132 2.61 -27.64 23.34
N VAL A 133 2.49 -28.49 22.30
CA VAL A 133 1.71 -29.73 22.41
C VAL A 133 2.37 -30.73 23.37
N PRO A 134 3.67 -31.06 23.25
CA PRO A 134 4.32 -31.97 24.20
C PRO A 134 4.34 -31.43 25.62
N LEU A 135 4.60 -30.14 25.82
CA LEU A 135 4.54 -29.51 27.14
C LEU A 135 3.13 -29.54 27.72
N GLY A 136 2.11 -29.28 26.90
CA GLY A 136 0.71 -29.37 27.29
C GLY A 136 0.32 -30.78 27.72
N ILE A 137 0.71 -31.81 26.94
CA ILE A 137 0.47 -33.22 27.26
C ILE A 137 1.21 -33.61 28.54
N ALA A 138 2.51 -33.30 28.63
CA ALA A 138 3.32 -33.64 29.81
C ALA A 138 2.75 -33.00 31.08
N LYS A 139 2.28 -31.75 31.01
CA LYS A 139 1.61 -31.08 32.12
C LYS A 139 0.29 -31.76 32.48
N ALA A 140 -0.54 -32.11 31.49
CA ALA A 140 -1.83 -32.77 31.72
C ALA A 140 -1.68 -34.16 32.37
N VAL A 141 -0.63 -34.91 31.99
CA VAL A 141 -0.36 -36.26 32.54
C VAL A 141 0.27 -36.21 33.93
N ARG A 142 1.07 -35.18 34.24
CA ARG A 142 1.81 -35.08 35.51
C ARG A 142 1.06 -34.32 36.61
N ALA A 143 0.10 -33.48 36.24
CA ALA A 143 -0.75 -32.72 37.16
C ALA A 143 -2.18 -33.28 37.29
N GLY A 144 -2.48 -34.37 36.60
CA GLY A 144 -3.70 -35.17 36.75
C GLY A 144 -3.47 -36.43 37.58
#